data_AF-A0A7W1JAV8-F1
#
_entry.id   AF-A0A7W1JAV8-F1
#
_cell.length_a   1.000
_cell.length_b   1.000
_cell.length_c   1.000
_cell.angle_alpha   90.00
_cell.angle_beta   90.00
_cell.angle_gamma   90.00
#
_symmetry.space_group_name_H-M   'P 1'
#
loop_
_entity.id
_entity.type
_entity.pdbx_description
1 polymer ?
#
loop_
_entity_poly.entity_id
_entity_poly.type
_entity_poly.pdbx_seq_one_letter_code
_entity_poly.pdbx_strand_id
1 'polypeptide(L)'
;MRTILLLALLILAVPAPAVEVGGVGDRSSADALAAAGFEAMKAADNDPHRGVDAALSFSHALGLYQQLGDIDAVCDMQANIYWCKKRMNLENLQQYVAQKGTQAAQDFTKVERIINEAVPVSEAQGYFDRAEKFRSANPDRHFQIAIRFSEIMERFPDSDEAKKATPVFAREQTAYITQVANERKIEKEQVNQERQQLKQEIEQIRSSRFMRPPSVIVGTVAVPDKATLDKSLATIRSIYKDDFQKRRDAQKRLVARKFFTEAQGSTDDAGVFYVLLDESTRLAMESEDYEQLLTSIERMGETFKDFDADTYKRIVLGKIKGKPTAGAILRLMEDPKDRHANTIVGRFFCFNMERWDLGLPMLSLGDDADLHKAAEMEINGPKDPGEQRATGDVWYDLGRKTSGSEKIQAWTRARHWYALAVAQVTGVNKAMMDKKLDEIDTFLPETIIDFDNLTPKQWDKIKGQLVTVPSKVDRSNGGMSITAGMRVRAIPHPDDKDKMVFQVGNGGRQSPGIVTGNGQLWVIPRTSRRGGADKGVLRLKLVVLGEDD
;
A
#
# COMPACT_ATOMS: atom_id res chain seq x y z
N MET A 1 18.48 -5.25 0.87
CA MET A 1 18.56 -6.61 0.27
C MET A 1 18.39 -7.64 1.36
N ARG A 2 17.20 -8.25 1.45
CA ARG A 2 16.99 -9.65 1.88
C ARG A 2 15.54 -9.99 1.57
N THR A 3 15.41 -10.81 0.53
CA THR A 3 14.21 -11.40 -0.05
C THR A 3 13.50 -12.30 0.94
N ILE A 4 12.30 -11.92 1.35
CA ILE A 4 11.31 -12.81 1.96
C ILE A 4 10.31 -13.13 0.85
N LEU A 5 10.27 -14.40 0.45
CA LEU A 5 9.25 -14.96 -0.43
C LEU A 5 7.89 -14.81 0.28
N LEU A 6 7.09 -13.84 -0.17
CA LEU A 6 5.66 -13.77 0.13
C LEU A 6 4.92 -14.32 -1.09
N LEU A 7 4.31 -15.48 -0.89
CA LEU A 7 3.24 -16.01 -1.75
C LEU A 7 2.03 -15.08 -1.59
N ALA A 8 2.10 -13.90 -2.22
CA ALA A 8 0.93 -13.07 -2.41
C ALA A 8 0.11 -13.70 -3.54
N LEU A 9 -1.08 -14.20 -3.18
CA LEU A 9 -2.18 -14.32 -4.14
C LEU A 9 -2.38 -12.93 -4.75
N LEU A 10 -1.77 -12.70 -5.92
CA LEU A 10 -2.17 -11.64 -6.81
C LEU A 10 -3.60 -11.96 -7.23
N ILE A 11 -4.57 -11.36 -6.53
CA ILE A 11 -5.81 -10.95 -7.19
C ILE A 11 -5.37 -9.81 -8.11
N LEU A 12 -4.83 -10.18 -9.27
CA LEU A 12 -4.89 -9.30 -10.42
C LEU A 12 -6.38 -9.11 -10.65
N ALA A 13 -6.91 -7.96 -10.24
CA ALA A 13 -7.91 -7.31 -11.04
C ALA A 13 -7.24 -7.07 -12.41
N VAL A 14 -7.24 -8.11 -13.25
CA VAL A 14 -7.01 -7.97 -14.67
C VAL A 14 -8.07 -6.94 -15.06
N PRO A 15 -7.70 -5.72 -15.50
CA PRO A 15 -8.68 -4.86 -16.13
C PRO A 15 -9.30 -5.73 -17.22
N ALA A 16 -10.62 -5.91 -17.19
CA ALA A 16 -11.35 -6.70 -18.19
C ALA A 16 -10.69 -6.38 -19.53
N PRO A 17 -10.01 -7.36 -20.16
CA PRO A 17 -9.20 -7.05 -21.33
C PRO A 17 -10.14 -6.34 -22.28
N ALA A 18 -9.74 -5.15 -22.73
CA ALA A 18 -10.37 -4.57 -23.90
C ALA A 18 -10.34 -5.70 -24.92
N VAL A 19 -11.52 -6.21 -25.28
CA VAL A 19 -11.67 -7.29 -26.23
C VAL A 19 -11.14 -6.73 -27.54
N GLU A 20 -9.84 -6.87 -27.77
CA GLU A 20 -9.29 -6.80 -29.10
C GLU A 20 -9.95 -7.94 -29.83
N VAL A 21 -10.83 -7.59 -30.77
CA VAL A 21 -11.53 -8.50 -31.66
C VAL A 21 -10.48 -9.10 -32.61
N GLY A 22 -9.67 -10.00 -32.08
CA GLY A 22 -8.63 -10.73 -32.79
C GLY A 22 -9.16 -12.09 -33.22
N GLY A 23 -9.53 -12.20 -34.49
CA GLY A 23 -9.65 -13.46 -35.21
C GLY A 23 -10.80 -14.41 -34.81
N VAL A 24 -11.37 -15.06 -35.81
CA VAL A 24 -12.31 -16.18 -35.62
C VAL A 24 -11.56 -17.34 -34.95
N GLY A 25 -12.03 -17.80 -33.79
CA GLY A 25 -11.66 -19.09 -33.21
C GLY A 25 -10.30 -19.22 -32.50
N ASP A 26 -9.95 -18.36 -31.55
CA ASP A 26 -8.78 -18.59 -30.68
C ASP A 26 -9.16 -19.45 -29.46
N ARG A 27 -8.44 -20.57 -29.28
CA ARG A 27 -8.56 -21.50 -28.13
C ARG A 27 -8.42 -20.78 -26.80
N SER A 28 -7.52 -19.79 -26.70
CA SER A 28 -7.32 -19.02 -25.47
C SER A 28 -8.59 -18.28 -25.04
N SER A 29 -9.38 -17.78 -25.99
CA SER A 29 -10.64 -17.10 -25.70
C SER A 29 -11.71 -18.07 -25.22
N ALA A 30 -11.77 -19.27 -25.82
CA ALA A 30 -12.69 -20.33 -25.40
C ALA A 30 -12.37 -20.82 -23.98
N ASP A 31 -11.08 -21.05 -23.68
CA ASP A 31 -10.62 -21.49 -22.36
C ASP A 31 -10.91 -20.43 -21.29
N ALA A 32 -10.69 -19.14 -21.60
CA ALA A 32 -10.99 -18.04 -20.68
C ALA A 32 -12.49 -17.92 -20.36
N LEU A 33 -13.36 -18.08 -21.35
CA LEU A 33 -14.81 -18.09 -21.16
C LEU A 33 -15.27 -19.30 -20.35
N ALA A 34 -14.72 -20.49 -20.62
CA ALA A 34 -15.01 -21.68 -19.83
C ALA A 34 -14.59 -21.49 -18.36
N ALA A 35 -13.38 -20.96 -18.12
CA ALA A 35 -12.89 -20.64 -16.78
C ALA A 35 -13.80 -19.63 -16.05
N ALA A 36 -14.21 -18.56 -16.72
CA ALA A 36 -15.17 -17.59 -16.18
C ALA A 36 -16.52 -18.24 -15.81
N GLY A 37 -16.99 -19.18 -16.64
CA GLY A 37 -18.20 -19.96 -16.35
C GLY A 37 -18.07 -20.82 -15.09
N PHE A 38 -16.94 -21.52 -14.93
CA PHE A 38 -16.68 -22.34 -13.74
C PHE A 38 -16.61 -21.50 -12.45
N GLU A 39 -15.92 -20.35 -12.50
CA GLU A 39 -15.86 -19.41 -11.38
C GLU A 39 -17.24 -18.87 -11.00
N ALA A 40 -18.04 -18.47 -12.00
CA ALA A 40 -19.42 -18.04 -11.77
C ALA A 40 -20.29 -19.17 -11.19
N MET A 41 -20.09 -20.41 -11.65
CA MET A 41 -20.82 -21.57 -11.12
C MET A 41 -20.45 -21.84 -9.66
N LYS A 42 -19.15 -21.77 -9.28
CA LYS A 42 -18.70 -21.91 -7.88
C LYS A 42 -19.28 -20.80 -7.00
N ALA A 43 -19.30 -19.56 -7.50
CA ALA A 43 -19.87 -18.42 -6.80
C ALA A 43 -21.39 -18.52 -6.60
N ALA A 44 -22.10 -19.23 -7.48
CA ALA A 44 -23.55 -19.40 -7.40
C ALA A 44 -24.06 -20.11 -6.14
N ASP A 45 -23.17 -20.78 -5.39
CA ASP A 45 -23.50 -21.36 -4.07
C ASP A 45 -23.78 -20.28 -3.01
N ASN A 46 -23.23 -19.07 -3.19
CA ASN A 46 -23.41 -17.93 -2.27
C ASN A 46 -24.19 -16.77 -2.91
N ASP A 47 -24.20 -16.67 -4.24
CA ASP A 47 -24.92 -15.64 -5.00
C ASP A 47 -25.68 -16.26 -6.19
N PRO A 48 -26.98 -16.55 -6.05
CA PRO A 48 -27.80 -17.18 -7.09
C PRO A 48 -27.83 -16.45 -8.44
N HIS A 49 -27.50 -15.16 -8.51
CA HIS A 49 -27.45 -14.42 -9.79
C HIS A 49 -26.30 -14.92 -10.69
N ARG A 50 -25.23 -15.44 -10.09
CA ARG A 50 -24.04 -15.96 -10.80
C ARG A 50 -24.33 -17.22 -11.62
N GLY A 51 -25.45 -17.89 -11.38
CA GLY A 51 -25.89 -19.04 -12.18
C GLY A 51 -26.16 -18.68 -13.65
N VAL A 52 -26.67 -17.47 -13.91
CA VAL A 52 -26.92 -16.96 -15.27
C VAL A 52 -25.60 -16.58 -15.96
N ASP A 53 -24.69 -15.92 -15.24
CA ASP A 53 -23.35 -15.59 -15.73
C ASP A 53 -22.58 -16.85 -16.16
N ALA A 54 -22.70 -17.92 -15.38
CA ALA A 54 -22.09 -19.21 -15.68
C ALA A 54 -22.63 -19.78 -17.00
N ALA A 55 -23.96 -19.89 -17.14
CA ALA A 55 -24.60 -20.47 -18.32
C ALA A 55 -24.22 -19.74 -19.62
N LEU A 56 -24.15 -18.41 -19.57
CA LEU A 56 -23.78 -17.59 -20.73
C LEU A 56 -22.31 -17.74 -21.09
N SER A 57 -21.42 -17.73 -20.09
CA SER A 57 -19.99 -17.93 -20.32
C SER A 57 -19.71 -19.29 -20.97
N PHE A 58 -20.38 -20.35 -20.49
CA PHE A 58 -20.28 -21.68 -21.13
C PHE A 58 -20.90 -21.71 -22.53
N SER A 59 -22.02 -21.01 -22.77
CA SER A 59 -22.65 -20.93 -24.10
C SER A 59 -21.75 -20.26 -25.13
N HIS A 60 -21.05 -19.19 -24.73
CA HIS A 60 -20.07 -18.53 -25.59
C HIS A 60 -18.83 -19.41 -25.82
N ALA A 61 -18.30 -20.05 -24.77
CA ALA A 61 -17.18 -20.99 -24.88
C ALA A 61 -17.53 -22.17 -25.81
N LEU A 62 -18.75 -22.74 -25.67
CA LEU A 62 -19.27 -23.80 -26.51
C LEU A 62 -19.21 -23.44 -28.00
N GLY A 63 -19.66 -22.23 -28.37
CA GLY A 63 -19.64 -21.78 -29.76
C GLY A 63 -18.22 -21.73 -30.35
N LEU A 64 -17.23 -21.35 -29.53
CA LEU A 64 -15.82 -21.34 -29.96
C LEU A 64 -15.24 -22.76 -30.05
N TYR A 65 -15.53 -23.64 -29.10
CA TYR A 65 -15.08 -25.03 -29.17
C TYR A 65 -15.69 -25.79 -30.36
N GLN A 66 -16.93 -25.47 -30.74
CA GLN A 66 -17.56 -25.98 -31.97
C GLN A 66 -16.78 -25.58 -33.22
N GLN A 67 -16.34 -24.32 -33.31
CA GLN A 67 -15.52 -23.83 -34.43
C GLN A 67 -14.14 -24.49 -34.46
N LEU A 68 -13.58 -24.80 -33.29
CA LEU A 68 -12.29 -25.48 -33.13
C LEU A 68 -12.37 -26.99 -33.38
N GLY A 69 -13.58 -27.57 -33.46
CA GLY A 69 -13.77 -29.01 -33.58
C GLY A 69 -13.37 -29.80 -32.33
N ASP A 70 -13.27 -29.16 -31.16
CA ASP A 70 -12.97 -29.85 -29.90
C ASP A 70 -14.23 -30.46 -29.31
N ILE A 71 -14.52 -31.69 -29.71
CA ILE A 71 -15.71 -32.43 -29.29
C ILE A 71 -15.74 -32.67 -27.77
N ASP A 72 -14.58 -32.91 -27.14
CA ASP A 72 -14.51 -33.17 -25.70
C ASP A 72 -14.90 -31.89 -24.92
N ALA A 73 -14.39 -30.72 -25.32
CA ALA A 73 -14.74 -29.44 -24.72
C ALA A 73 -16.19 -29.00 -25.03
N VAL A 74 -16.71 -29.33 -26.22
CA VAL A 74 -18.12 -29.11 -26.59
C VAL A 74 -19.04 -29.87 -25.62
N CYS A 75 -18.78 -31.17 -25.42
CA CYS A 75 -19.55 -31.97 -24.47
C CYS A 75 -19.36 -31.48 -23.02
N ASP A 76 -18.19 -30.92 -22.68
CA ASP A 76 -17.98 -30.24 -21.40
C ASP A 76 -18.93 -29.07 -21.20
N MET A 77 -18.94 -28.13 -22.14
CA MET A 77 -19.78 -26.94 -22.01
C MET A 77 -21.27 -27.29 -22.04
N GLN A 78 -21.69 -28.26 -22.84
CA GLN A 78 -23.09 -28.73 -22.87
C GLN A 78 -23.54 -29.28 -21.50
N ALA A 79 -22.73 -30.14 -20.87
CA ALA A 79 -23.04 -30.70 -19.55
C ALA A 79 -23.14 -29.59 -18.47
N ASN A 80 -22.24 -28.61 -18.51
CA ASN A 80 -22.27 -27.48 -17.58
C ASN A 80 -23.47 -26.56 -17.81
N ILE A 81 -23.83 -26.28 -19.07
CA ILE A 81 -25.03 -25.51 -19.43
C ILE A 81 -26.29 -26.25 -18.97
N TYR A 82 -26.33 -27.58 -19.14
CA TYR A 82 -27.43 -28.41 -18.66
C TYR A 82 -27.55 -28.33 -17.13
N TRP A 83 -26.44 -28.45 -16.41
CA TRP A 83 -26.41 -28.30 -14.96
C TRP A 83 -26.89 -26.92 -14.48
N CYS A 84 -26.54 -25.85 -15.20
CA CYS A 84 -26.99 -24.49 -14.89
C CYS A 84 -28.53 -24.39 -14.82
N LYS A 85 -29.30 -25.24 -15.53
CA LYS A 85 -30.77 -25.29 -15.42
C LYS A 85 -31.24 -25.36 -13.96
N LYS A 86 -30.54 -26.13 -13.11
CA LYS A 86 -30.89 -26.31 -11.69
C LYS A 86 -30.60 -25.07 -10.83
N ARG A 87 -29.76 -24.16 -11.31
CA ARG A 87 -29.28 -22.98 -10.58
C ARG A 87 -29.83 -21.66 -11.12
N MET A 88 -30.53 -21.67 -12.25
CA MET A 88 -31.12 -20.49 -12.86
C MET A 88 -32.57 -20.27 -12.38
N ASN A 89 -32.85 -19.08 -11.84
CA ASN A 89 -34.20 -18.62 -11.49
C ASN A 89 -34.76 -17.73 -12.63
N LEU A 90 -36.05 -17.88 -12.93
CA LEU A 90 -36.79 -17.06 -13.90
C LEU A 90 -36.70 -15.56 -13.60
N GLU A 91 -36.68 -15.18 -12.32
CA GLU A 91 -36.56 -13.78 -11.90
C GLU A 91 -35.15 -13.20 -12.19
N ASN A 92 -34.09 -13.97 -11.93
CA ASN A 92 -32.71 -13.59 -12.25
C ASN A 92 -32.51 -13.42 -13.76
N LEU A 93 -33.19 -14.27 -14.54
CA LEU A 93 -33.18 -14.20 -15.99
C LEU A 93 -33.83 -12.91 -16.50
N GLN A 94 -35.01 -12.57 -15.98
CA GLN A 94 -35.74 -11.35 -16.37
C GLN A 94 -34.95 -10.09 -16.02
N GLN A 95 -34.32 -10.05 -14.84
CA GLN A 95 -33.44 -8.95 -14.43
C GLN A 95 -32.21 -8.82 -15.34
N TYR A 96 -31.58 -9.94 -15.71
CA TYR A 96 -30.43 -9.94 -16.60
C TYR A 96 -30.78 -9.40 -17.99
N VAL A 97 -31.88 -9.88 -18.58
CA VAL A 97 -32.38 -9.41 -19.89
C VAL A 97 -32.75 -7.93 -19.84
N ALA A 98 -33.36 -7.47 -18.73
CA ALA A 98 -33.68 -6.05 -18.54
C ALA A 98 -32.43 -5.17 -18.44
N GLN A 99 -31.33 -5.65 -17.86
CA GLN A 99 -30.06 -4.90 -17.77
C GLN A 99 -29.24 -4.92 -19.06
N LYS A 100 -29.23 -6.04 -19.80
CA LYS A 100 -28.27 -6.29 -20.90
C LYS A 100 -28.89 -6.21 -22.30
N GLY A 101 -30.20 -6.04 -22.41
CA GLY A 101 -30.91 -5.78 -23.67
C GLY A 101 -31.11 -7.03 -24.53
N THR A 102 -31.43 -6.82 -25.81
CA THR A 102 -31.89 -7.86 -26.75
C THR A 102 -30.86 -8.95 -27.06
N GLN A 103 -29.56 -8.66 -26.97
CA GLN A 103 -28.50 -9.65 -27.18
C GLN A 103 -28.50 -10.73 -26.09
N ALA A 104 -28.78 -10.34 -24.83
CA ALA A 104 -28.87 -11.27 -23.71
C ALA A 104 -30.04 -12.26 -23.87
N ALA A 105 -31.17 -11.80 -24.41
CA ALA A 105 -32.31 -12.68 -24.71
C ALA A 105 -31.95 -13.72 -25.78
N GLN A 106 -31.23 -13.32 -26.84
CA GLN A 106 -30.80 -14.24 -27.90
C GLN A 106 -29.77 -15.26 -27.42
N ASP A 107 -28.82 -14.86 -26.58
CA ASP A 107 -27.84 -15.77 -26.02
C ASP A 107 -28.48 -16.78 -25.06
N PHE A 108 -29.55 -16.38 -24.37
CA PHE A 108 -30.32 -17.31 -23.55
C PHE A 108 -31.15 -18.29 -24.39
N THR A 109 -31.69 -17.89 -25.54
CA THR A 109 -32.34 -18.83 -26.47
C THR A 109 -31.38 -19.96 -26.89
N LYS A 110 -30.08 -19.67 -27.03
CA LYS A 110 -29.06 -20.70 -27.30
C LYS A 110 -28.90 -21.66 -26.12
N VAL A 111 -28.86 -21.12 -24.90
CA VAL A 111 -28.79 -21.90 -23.65
C VAL A 111 -30.02 -22.80 -23.50
N GLU A 112 -31.23 -22.28 -23.67
CA GLU A 112 -32.47 -23.05 -23.59
C GLU A 112 -32.53 -24.18 -24.61
N ARG A 113 -32.08 -23.92 -25.84
CA ARG A 113 -32.02 -24.95 -26.88
C ARG A 113 -31.15 -26.13 -26.47
N ILE A 114 -30.00 -25.89 -25.84
CA ILE A 114 -29.09 -26.95 -25.36
C ILE A 114 -29.71 -27.72 -24.19
N ILE A 115 -30.37 -27.00 -23.28
CA ILE A 115 -31.05 -27.60 -22.12
C ILE A 115 -32.22 -28.48 -22.56
N ASN A 116 -32.98 -28.05 -23.56
CA ASN A 116 -34.20 -28.72 -24.03
C ASN A 116 -33.95 -29.67 -25.21
N GLU A 117 -32.71 -29.83 -25.66
CA GLU A 117 -32.36 -30.74 -26.75
C GLU A 117 -32.72 -32.18 -26.38
N ALA A 118 -33.61 -32.80 -27.15
CA ALA A 118 -34.03 -34.18 -26.97
C ALA A 118 -32.98 -35.12 -27.58
N VAL A 119 -32.27 -35.85 -26.73
CA VAL A 119 -31.21 -36.78 -27.14
C VAL A 119 -31.77 -38.21 -27.12
N PRO A 120 -31.63 -39.01 -28.20
CA PRO A 120 -32.09 -40.39 -28.23
C PRO A 120 -31.39 -41.26 -27.18
N VAL A 121 -32.13 -42.21 -26.58
CA VAL A 121 -31.59 -43.16 -25.58
C VAL A 121 -30.42 -43.98 -26.14
N SER A 122 -30.34 -44.19 -27.46
CA SER A 122 -29.20 -44.86 -28.12
C SER A 122 -27.86 -44.15 -27.91
N GLU A 123 -27.85 -42.87 -27.52
CA GLU A 123 -26.62 -42.12 -27.25
C GLU A 123 -26.14 -42.25 -25.80
N ALA A 124 -26.93 -42.86 -24.90
CA ALA A 124 -26.62 -42.95 -23.47
C ALA A 124 -25.23 -43.55 -23.20
N GLN A 125 -24.86 -44.60 -23.93
CA GLN A 125 -23.54 -45.25 -23.82
C GLN A 125 -22.39 -44.29 -24.17
N GLY A 126 -22.55 -43.48 -25.22
CA GLY A 126 -21.53 -42.51 -25.63
C GLY A 126 -21.33 -41.39 -24.59
N TYR A 127 -22.41 -40.93 -23.95
CA TYR A 127 -22.31 -40.00 -22.82
C TYR A 127 -21.60 -40.64 -21.61
N PHE A 128 -21.94 -41.88 -21.29
CA PHE A 128 -21.33 -42.63 -20.20
C PHE A 128 -19.82 -42.83 -20.42
N ASP A 129 -19.40 -43.28 -21.61
CA ASP A 129 -17.98 -43.51 -21.93
C ASP A 129 -17.16 -42.22 -21.86
N ARG A 130 -17.72 -41.09 -22.31
CA ARG A 130 -17.07 -39.78 -22.19
C ARG A 130 -16.96 -39.34 -20.73
N ALA A 131 -18.00 -39.54 -19.92
CA ALA A 131 -17.96 -39.22 -18.49
C ALA A 131 -16.91 -40.05 -17.75
N GLU A 132 -16.81 -41.35 -18.05
CA GLU A 132 -15.79 -42.25 -17.48
C GLU A 132 -14.36 -41.90 -17.94
N LYS A 133 -14.18 -41.58 -19.22
CA LYS A 133 -12.90 -41.05 -19.76
C LYS A 133 -12.48 -39.79 -19.00
N PHE A 134 -13.41 -38.85 -18.81
CA PHE A 134 -13.14 -37.61 -18.09
C PHE A 134 -12.79 -37.87 -16.62
N ARG A 135 -13.57 -38.72 -15.93
CA ARG A 135 -13.34 -39.10 -14.53
C ARG A 135 -11.98 -39.75 -14.33
N SER A 136 -11.59 -40.64 -15.24
CA SER A 136 -10.29 -41.33 -15.20
C SER A 136 -9.13 -40.37 -15.43
N ALA A 137 -9.30 -39.38 -16.30
CA ALA A 137 -8.28 -38.37 -16.59
C ALA A 137 -8.20 -37.24 -15.55
N ASN A 138 -9.25 -37.02 -14.75
CA ASN A 138 -9.38 -35.88 -13.84
C ASN A 138 -9.93 -36.31 -12.46
N PRO A 139 -9.23 -37.19 -11.72
CA PRO A 139 -9.75 -37.80 -10.48
C PRO A 139 -10.02 -36.80 -9.34
N ASP A 140 -9.50 -35.58 -9.44
CA ASP A 140 -9.65 -34.47 -8.50
C ASP A 140 -10.81 -33.52 -8.86
N ARG A 141 -11.38 -33.62 -10.07
CA ARG A 141 -12.44 -32.73 -10.56
C ARG A 141 -13.84 -33.22 -10.17
N HIS A 142 -14.03 -33.49 -8.87
CA HIS A 142 -15.24 -34.11 -8.31
C HIS A 142 -16.55 -33.42 -8.75
N PHE A 143 -16.57 -32.09 -8.80
CA PHE A 143 -17.75 -31.33 -9.20
C PHE A 143 -18.09 -31.51 -10.69
N GLN A 144 -17.09 -31.40 -11.57
CA GLN A 144 -17.27 -31.57 -13.01
C GLN A 144 -17.63 -33.02 -13.34
N ILE A 145 -17.04 -33.99 -12.64
CA ILE A 145 -17.42 -35.40 -12.76
C ILE A 145 -18.90 -35.57 -12.39
N ALA A 146 -19.33 -35.04 -11.24
CA ALA A 146 -20.71 -35.12 -10.79
C ALA A 146 -21.69 -34.48 -11.81
N ILE A 147 -21.35 -33.33 -12.40
CA ILE A 147 -22.16 -32.69 -13.45
C ILE A 147 -22.42 -33.64 -14.62
N ARG A 148 -21.39 -34.35 -15.11
CA ARG A 148 -21.52 -35.28 -16.24
C ARG A 148 -22.42 -36.47 -15.94
N PHE A 149 -22.23 -37.08 -14.78
CA PHE A 149 -23.04 -38.23 -14.39
C PHE A 149 -24.49 -37.81 -14.07
N SER A 150 -24.70 -36.59 -13.55
CA SER A 150 -26.05 -36.04 -13.38
C SER A 150 -26.77 -35.83 -14.71
N GLU A 151 -26.08 -35.39 -15.77
CA GLU A 151 -26.69 -35.22 -17.09
C GLU A 151 -27.18 -36.57 -17.64
N ILE A 152 -26.39 -37.64 -17.50
CA ILE A 152 -26.77 -39.00 -17.92
C ILE A 152 -28.03 -39.45 -17.17
N MET A 153 -28.06 -39.25 -15.85
CA MET A 153 -29.19 -39.65 -15.00
C MET A 153 -30.50 -38.96 -15.42
N GLU A 154 -30.44 -37.71 -15.87
CA GLU A 154 -31.64 -36.94 -16.20
C GLU A 154 -32.05 -37.04 -17.66
N ARG A 155 -31.10 -37.13 -18.59
CA ARG A 155 -31.40 -37.31 -20.02
C ARG A 155 -31.88 -38.73 -20.32
N PHE A 156 -31.41 -39.73 -19.57
CA PHE A 156 -31.66 -41.15 -19.84
C PHE A 156 -32.13 -41.94 -18.60
N PRO A 157 -33.17 -41.49 -17.87
CA PRO A 157 -33.50 -41.99 -16.52
C PRO A 157 -33.76 -43.50 -16.44
N ASP A 158 -34.29 -44.11 -17.51
CA ASP A 158 -34.63 -45.54 -17.55
C ASP A 158 -33.52 -46.44 -18.14
N SER A 159 -32.40 -45.86 -18.57
CA SER A 159 -31.27 -46.59 -19.17
C SER A 159 -30.42 -47.34 -18.13
N ASP A 160 -29.68 -48.36 -18.56
CA ASP A 160 -28.70 -49.03 -17.69
C ASP A 160 -27.51 -48.11 -17.36
N GLU A 161 -27.20 -47.16 -18.24
CA GLU A 161 -26.16 -46.15 -18.07
C GLU A 161 -26.51 -45.19 -16.92
N ALA A 162 -27.78 -44.77 -16.80
CA ALA A 162 -28.23 -43.96 -15.67
C ALA A 162 -28.13 -44.73 -14.33
N LYS A 163 -28.44 -46.03 -14.32
CA LYS A 163 -28.26 -46.89 -13.13
C LYS A 163 -26.79 -46.99 -12.71
N LYS A 164 -25.87 -47.11 -13.67
CA LYS A 164 -24.42 -47.09 -13.44
C LYS A 164 -23.92 -45.71 -12.99
N ALA A 165 -24.47 -44.63 -13.54
CA ALA A 165 -24.10 -43.25 -13.24
C ALA A 165 -24.47 -42.82 -11.81
N THR A 166 -25.60 -43.28 -11.31
CA THR A 166 -26.15 -42.90 -10.00
C THR A 166 -25.16 -43.06 -8.83
N PRO A 167 -24.52 -44.23 -8.60
CA PRO A 167 -23.55 -44.37 -7.50
C PRO A 167 -22.28 -43.54 -7.70
N VAL A 168 -21.86 -43.30 -8.95
CA VAL A 168 -20.70 -42.45 -9.26
C VAL A 168 -21.02 -40.99 -8.92
N PHE A 169 -22.17 -40.48 -9.38
CA PHE A 169 -22.64 -39.14 -9.04
C PHE A 169 -22.66 -38.90 -7.52
N ALA A 170 -23.26 -39.80 -6.74
CA ALA A 170 -23.39 -39.66 -5.29
C ALA A 170 -22.01 -39.61 -4.58
N ARG A 171 -21.07 -40.47 -5.01
CA ARG A 171 -19.70 -40.48 -4.50
C ARG A 171 -18.98 -39.17 -4.80
N GLU A 172 -19.02 -38.72 -6.04
CA GLU A 172 -18.29 -37.53 -6.50
C GLU A 172 -18.90 -36.25 -5.92
N GLN A 173 -20.21 -36.19 -5.76
CA GLN A 173 -20.87 -35.09 -5.05
C GLN A 173 -20.43 -35.02 -3.58
N THR A 174 -20.32 -36.16 -2.90
CA THR A 174 -19.84 -36.22 -1.51
C THR A 174 -18.37 -35.80 -1.41
N ALA A 175 -17.53 -36.22 -2.36
CA ALA A 175 -16.13 -35.83 -2.44
C ALA A 175 -15.98 -34.31 -2.67
N TYR A 176 -16.78 -33.72 -3.57
CA TYR A 176 -16.81 -32.27 -3.80
C TYR A 176 -17.20 -31.49 -2.52
N ILE A 177 -18.27 -31.89 -1.84
CA ILE A 177 -18.71 -31.24 -0.60
C ILE A 177 -17.60 -31.29 0.47
N THR A 178 -16.93 -32.44 0.58
CA THR A 178 -15.82 -32.64 1.52
C THR A 178 -14.62 -31.77 1.16
N GLN A 179 -14.28 -31.68 -0.12
CA GLN A 179 -13.23 -30.82 -0.63
C GLN A 179 -13.50 -29.34 -0.30
N VAL A 180 -14.70 -28.83 -0.62
CA VAL A 180 -15.07 -27.44 -0.33
C VAL A 180 -15.05 -27.15 1.17
N ALA A 181 -15.48 -28.10 2.01
CA ALA A 181 -15.41 -27.95 3.46
C ALA A 181 -13.96 -27.86 3.96
N ASN A 182 -13.06 -28.67 3.39
CA ASN A 182 -11.63 -28.63 3.71
C ASN A 182 -10.97 -27.33 3.22
N GLU A 183 -11.27 -26.88 1.99
CA GLU A 183 -10.79 -25.59 1.45
C GLU A 183 -11.19 -24.43 2.37
N ARG A 184 -12.46 -24.35 2.77
CA ARG A 184 -12.96 -23.33 3.70
C ARG A 184 -12.29 -23.40 5.09
N LYS A 185 -11.97 -24.61 5.56
CA LYS A 185 -11.25 -24.80 6.83
C LYS A 185 -9.83 -24.27 6.74
N ILE A 186 -9.12 -24.59 5.65
CA ILE A 186 -7.75 -24.11 5.39
C ILE A 186 -7.74 -22.58 5.29
N GLU A 187 -8.66 -21.99 4.51
CA GLU A 187 -8.81 -20.54 4.37
C GLU A 187 -9.03 -19.87 5.73
N LYS A 188 -9.93 -20.43 6.56
CA LYS A 188 -10.19 -19.91 7.92
C LYS A 188 -8.96 -20.02 8.83
N GLU A 189 -8.19 -21.10 8.73
CA GLU A 189 -6.96 -21.28 9.50
C GLU A 189 -5.88 -20.27 9.05
N GLN A 190 -5.73 -20.02 7.75
CA GLN A 190 -4.83 -19.01 7.19
C GLN A 190 -5.19 -17.61 7.67
N VAL A 191 -6.46 -17.20 7.55
CA VAL A 191 -6.94 -15.90 8.03
C VAL A 191 -6.69 -15.73 9.54
N ASN A 192 -6.88 -16.80 10.33
CA ASN A 192 -6.59 -16.76 11.75
C ASN A 192 -5.08 -16.62 12.06
N GLN A 193 -4.22 -17.28 11.28
CA GLN A 193 -2.77 -17.15 11.39
C GLN A 193 -2.31 -15.74 11.03
N GLU A 194 -2.77 -15.18 9.92
CA GLU A 194 -2.49 -13.80 9.51
C GLU A 194 -2.93 -12.81 10.60
N ARG A 195 -4.13 -13.01 11.17
CA ARG A 195 -4.61 -12.18 12.27
C ARG A 195 -3.75 -12.28 13.53
N GLN A 196 -3.21 -13.46 13.83
CA GLN A 196 -2.29 -13.63 14.96
C GLN A 196 -0.94 -12.97 14.69
N GLN A 197 -0.40 -13.09 13.48
CA GLN A 197 0.83 -12.42 13.05
C GLN A 197 0.68 -10.90 13.14
N LEU A 198 -0.39 -10.34 12.57
CA LEU A 198 -0.68 -8.90 12.65
C LEU A 198 -0.76 -8.41 14.10
N LYS A 199 -1.40 -9.18 14.99
CA LYS A 199 -1.42 -8.84 16.42
C LYS A 199 -0.03 -8.80 17.06
N GLN A 200 0.84 -9.72 16.69
CA GLN A 200 2.23 -9.74 17.19
C GLN A 200 3.04 -8.56 16.63
N GLU A 201 2.87 -8.25 15.34
CA GLU A 201 3.51 -7.10 14.70
C GLU A 201 3.05 -5.77 15.34
N ILE A 202 1.76 -5.61 15.59
CA ILE A 202 1.22 -4.42 16.26
C ILE A 202 1.76 -4.30 17.69
N GLU A 203 1.85 -5.40 18.44
CA GLU A 203 2.43 -5.37 19.79
C GLU A 203 3.92 -5.01 19.74
N GLN A 204 4.65 -5.46 18.72
CA GLN A 204 6.04 -5.05 18.50
C GLN A 204 6.15 -3.57 18.12
N ILE A 205 5.26 -3.06 17.26
CA ILE A 205 5.17 -1.63 16.94
C ILE A 205 4.94 -0.81 18.21
N ARG A 206 4.05 -1.28 19.10
CA ARG A 206 3.78 -0.70 20.42
C ARG A 206 4.91 -0.86 21.42
N SER A 207 5.95 -1.64 21.12
CA SER A 207 7.18 -1.66 21.92
C SER A 207 8.14 -0.56 21.46
N SER A 208 7.80 0.70 21.77
CA SER A 208 8.70 1.82 21.49
C SER A 208 9.80 1.92 22.55
N ARG A 209 10.96 2.45 22.16
CA ARG A 209 12.09 2.71 23.09
C ARG A 209 11.74 3.67 24.25
N PHE A 210 10.67 4.46 24.10
CA PHE A 210 10.19 5.38 25.15
C PHE A 210 9.30 4.67 26.16
N MET A 211 8.58 3.62 25.74
CA MET A 211 7.72 2.80 26.59
C MET A 211 8.53 1.67 27.25
N ARG A 212 9.48 1.07 26.53
CA ARG A 212 10.33 0.01 27.07
C ARG A 212 11.77 0.27 26.65
N PRO A 213 12.53 1.07 27.43
CA PRO A 213 13.93 1.32 27.12
C PRO A 213 14.68 0.00 26.97
N PRO A 214 15.54 -0.15 25.95
CA PRO A 214 16.30 -1.38 25.76
C PRO A 214 17.18 -1.62 27.00
N SER A 215 17.25 -2.88 27.43
CA SER A 215 18.26 -3.27 28.43
C SER A 215 19.63 -3.04 27.80
N VAL A 216 20.39 -2.12 28.38
CA VAL A 216 21.72 -1.76 27.88
C VAL A 216 22.70 -2.85 28.32
N ILE A 217 23.40 -3.45 27.36
CA ILE A 217 24.52 -4.36 27.68
C ILE A 217 25.61 -3.50 28.31
N VAL A 218 25.94 -3.79 29.56
CA VAL A 218 26.95 -3.04 30.31
C VAL A 218 28.31 -3.15 29.61
N GLY A 219 28.90 -2.00 29.31
CA GLY A 219 30.20 -1.94 28.65
C GLY A 219 31.36 -2.39 29.54
N THR A 220 32.58 -2.32 29.00
CA THR A 220 33.80 -2.79 29.70
C THR A 220 34.80 -1.66 29.99
N VAL A 221 34.60 -0.48 29.42
CA VAL A 221 35.52 0.66 29.56
C VAL A 221 35.23 1.38 30.87
N ALA A 222 36.26 1.81 31.60
CA ALA A 222 36.06 2.63 32.79
C ALA A 222 35.61 4.04 32.38
N VAL A 223 34.69 4.65 33.13
CA VAL A 223 34.35 6.07 32.94
C VAL A 223 35.62 6.90 33.19
N PRO A 224 36.04 7.78 32.27
CA PRO A 224 37.22 8.62 32.46
C PRO A 224 37.11 9.51 33.71
N ASP A 225 38.24 9.79 34.34
CA ASP A 225 38.26 10.70 35.48
C ASP A 225 37.91 12.15 35.08
N LYS A 226 37.53 12.94 36.08
CA LYS A 226 37.09 14.33 35.85
C LYS A 226 38.14 15.19 35.14
N ALA A 227 39.42 15.02 35.48
CA ALA A 227 40.49 15.82 34.86
C ALA A 227 40.63 15.51 33.36
N THR A 228 40.47 14.25 32.97
CA THR A 228 40.45 13.79 31.58
C THR A 228 39.24 14.35 30.83
N LEU A 229 38.07 14.32 31.46
CA LEU A 229 36.84 14.89 30.88
C LEU A 229 36.96 16.41 30.68
N ASP A 230 37.47 17.15 31.67
CA ASP A 230 37.65 18.60 31.58
C ASP A 230 38.62 18.99 30.44
N LYS A 231 39.72 18.24 30.27
CA LYS A 231 40.67 18.44 29.16
C LYS A 231 40.04 18.12 27.80
N SER A 232 39.28 17.03 27.71
CA SER A 232 38.59 16.62 26.49
C SER A 232 37.54 17.66 26.09
N LEU A 233 36.79 18.19 27.07
CA LEU A 233 35.82 19.26 26.85
C LEU A 233 36.46 20.57 26.38
N ALA A 234 37.59 20.96 26.96
CA ALA A 234 38.34 22.14 26.49
C ALA A 234 38.76 21.98 25.02
N THR A 235 39.22 20.79 24.65
CA THR A 235 39.61 20.46 23.27
C THR A 235 38.41 20.53 22.32
N ILE A 236 37.30 19.87 22.67
CA ILE A 236 36.06 19.85 21.88
C ILE A 236 35.50 21.28 21.72
N ARG A 237 35.50 22.10 22.77
CA ARG A 237 35.08 23.51 22.71
C ARG A 237 35.97 24.35 21.80
N SER A 238 37.27 24.06 21.74
CA SER A 238 38.20 24.73 20.83
C SER A 238 37.93 24.36 19.37
N ILE A 239 37.70 23.07 19.08
CA ILE A 239 37.47 22.56 17.72
C ILE A 239 36.11 23.03 17.18
N TYR A 240 35.05 22.89 18.00
CA TYR A 240 33.68 23.13 17.57
C TYR A 240 33.12 24.47 18.08
N LYS A 241 33.97 25.49 18.19
CA LYS A 241 33.63 26.81 18.78
C LYS A 241 32.35 27.41 18.20
N ASP A 242 32.12 27.26 16.89
CA ASP A 242 30.95 27.82 16.20
C ASP A 242 29.67 27.03 16.46
N ASP A 243 29.79 25.72 16.67
CA ASP A 243 28.66 24.86 17.04
C ASP A 243 28.16 25.19 18.45
N PHE A 244 29.06 25.49 19.39
CA PHE A 244 28.71 25.94 20.74
C PHE A 244 28.01 27.31 20.78
N GLN A 245 28.09 28.10 19.71
CA GLN A 245 27.40 29.39 19.61
C GLN A 245 25.96 29.26 19.11
N LYS A 246 25.52 28.07 18.68
CA LYS A 246 24.16 27.86 18.17
C LYS A 246 23.12 27.98 19.29
N ARG A 247 22.09 28.80 19.05
CA ARG A 247 21.07 29.13 20.06
C ARG A 247 19.68 28.62 19.75
N ARG A 248 19.33 28.44 18.47
CA ARG A 248 18.01 27.96 18.06
C ARG A 248 17.91 26.45 18.26
N ASP A 249 16.76 25.96 18.69
CA ASP A 249 16.55 24.53 18.98
C ASP A 249 16.90 23.65 17.78
N ALA A 250 16.41 24.00 16.58
CA ALA A 250 16.75 23.27 15.35
C ALA A 250 18.27 23.16 15.11
N GLN A 251 19.02 24.22 15.38
CA GLN A 251 20.47 24.22 15.26
C GLN A 251 21.13 23.36 16.34
N LYS A 252 20.65 23.44 17.59
CA LYS A 252 21.15 22.59 18.69
C LYS A 252 20.93 21.11 18.41
N ARG A 253 19.78 20.72 17.82
CA ARG A 253 19.50 19.33 17.41
C ARG A 253 20.49 18.84 16.35
N LEU A 254 20.82 19.67 15.37
CA LEU A 254 21.84 19.34 14.36
C LEU A 254 23.20 19.13 15.01
N VAL A 255 23.60 20.02 15.92
CA VAL A 255 24.88 19.89 16.65
C VAL A 255 24.88 18.64 17.55
N ALA A 256 23.77 18.33 18.23
CA ALA A 256 23.66 17.14 19.07
C ALA A 256 23.90 15.84 18.26
N ARG A 257 23.31 15.76 17.05
CA ARG A 257 23.50 14.62 16.13
C ARG A 257 24.92 14.58 15.54
N LYS A 258 25.50 15.75 15.25
CA LYS A 258 26.90 15.87 14.84
C LYS A 258 27.83 15.31 15.92
N PHE A 259 27.72 15.78 17.16
CA PHE A 259 28.57 15.30 18.26
C PHE A 259 28.39 13.81 18.53
N PHE A 260 27.16 13.29 18.43
CA PHE A 260 26.94 11.85 18.49
C PHE A 260 27.68 11.09 17.37
N THR A 261 27.67 11.61 16.15
CA THR A 261 28.39 11.02 15.01
C THR A 261 29.90 11.08 15.20
N GLU A 262 30.43 12.22 15.64
CA GLU A 262 31.86 12.40 15.94
C GLU A 262 32.32 11.47 17.07
N ALA A 263 31.47 11.23 18.08
CA ALA A 263 31.76 10.27 19.14
C ALA A 263 31.97 8.88 18.56
N GLN A 264 31.12 8.43 17.62
CA GLN A 264 31.29 7.12 16.98
C GLN A 264 32.61 6.98 16.22
N GLY A 265 33.17 8.09 15.73
CA GLY A 265 34.50 8.12 15.09
C GLY A 265 35.68 8.17 16.06
N SER A 266 35.44 8.37 17.36
CA SER A 266 36.46 8.64 18.39
C SER A 266 36.47 7.58 19.50
N THR A 267 36.11 6.32 19.18
CA THR A 267 35.95 5.24 20.18
C THR A 267 37.26 4.81 20.84
N ASP A 268 38.40 5.19 20.28
CA ASP A 268 39.76 4.93 20.79
C ASP A 268 40.18 5.91 21.90
N ASP A 269 39.55 7.09 21.98
CA ASP A 269 39.74 8.07 23.06
C ASP A 269 38.48 8.12 23.94
N ALA A 270 38.51 7.39 25.06
CA ALA A 270 37.38 7.31 25.98
C ALA A 270 36.96 8.68 26.55
N GLY A 271 37.89 9.64 26.70
CA GLY A 271 37.61 10.99 27.19
C GLY A 271 36.84 11.82 26.16
N VAL A 272 37.33 11.86 24.92
CA VAL A 272 36.66 12.53 23.81
C VAL A 272 35.30 11.88 23.52
N PHE A 273 35.25 10.55 23.49
CA PHE A 273 34.02 9.78 23.30
C PHE A 273 32.95 10.15 24.34
N TYR A 274 33.30 10.11 25.63
CA TYR A 274 32.36 10.45 26.70
C TYR A 274 31.85 11.89 26.56
N VAL A 275 32.76 12.86 26.37
CA VAL A 275 32.37 14.27 26.34
C VAL A 275 31.51 14.61 25.13
N LEU A 276 31.79 14.02 23.95
CA LEU A 276 30.93 14.23 22.77
C LEU A 276 29.52 13.70 23.00
N LEU A 277 29.37 12.53 23.64
CA LEU A 277 28.05 12.00 24.01
C LEU A 277 27.36 12.86 25.09
N ASP A 278 28.10 13.40 26.05
CA ASP A 278 27.54 14.23 27.12
C ASP A 278 27.07 15.58 26.58
N GLU A 279 27.86 16.21 25.72
CA GLU A 279 27.47 17.45 25.03
C GLU A 279 26.32 17.22 24.04
N SER A 280 26.28 16.06 23.38
CA SER A 280 25.12 15.63 22.58
C SER A 280 23.86 15.51 23.46
N THR A 281 23.96 14.88 24.62
CA THR A 281 22.87 14.74 25.59
C THR A 281 22.38 16.09 26.09
N ARG A 282 23.30 17.01 26.44
CA ARG A 282 22.97 18.37 26.90
C ARG A 282 22.22 19.16 25.83
N LEU A 283 22.74 19.18 24.60
CA LEU A 283 22.11 19.91 23.49
C LEU A 283 20.75 19.32 23.11
N ALA A 284 20.61 18.00 23.15
CA ALA A 284 19.35 17.32 22.95
C ALA A 284 18.32 17.66 24.05
N MET A 285 18.75 17.67 25.32
CA MET A 285 17.94 18.12 26.46
C MET A 285 17.46 19.57 26.29
N GLU A 286 18.36 20.48 25.92
CA GLU A 286 18.03 21.91 25.73
C GLU A 286 17.09 22.18 24.56
N SER A 287 16.97 21.25 23.61
CA SER A 287 16.19 21.40 22.39
C SER A 287 15.02 20.41 22.28
N GLU A 288 14.69 19.72 23.37
CA GLU A 288 13.61 18.71 23.45
C GLU A 288 13.74 17.58 22.42
N ASP A 289 14.98 17.22 22.06
CA ASP A 289 15.28 16.07 21.19
C ASP A 289 15.40 14.79 22.03
N TYR A 290 14.27 14.34 22.56
CA TYR A 290 14.23 13.22 23.50
C TYR A 290 14.80 11.93 22.91
N GLU A 291 14.66 11.70 21.59
CA GLU A 291 15.24 10.54 20.93
C GLU A 291 16.78 10.58 20.96
N GLN A 292 17.38 11.72 20.57
CA GLN A 292 18.83 11.85 20.59
C GLN A 292 19.38 11.82 22.03
N LEU A 293 18.65 12.42 22.98
CA LEU A 293 18.98 12.37 24.40
C LEU A 293 19.09 10.92 24.88
N LEU A 294 18.06 10.10 24.67
CA LEU A 294 18.07 8.70 25.09
C LEU A 294 19.16 7.91 24.36
N THR A 295 19.37 8.18 23.07
CA THR A 295 20.39 7.50 22.24
C THR A 295 21.80 7.74 22.76
N SER A 296 22.13 8.98 23.09
CA SER A 296 23.48 9.32 23.59
C SER A 296 23.74 8.69 24.96
N ILE A 297 22.74 8.68 25.84
CA ILE A 297 22.86 8.06 27.18
C ILE A 297 22.96 6.52 27.09
N GLU A 298 22.18 5.89 26.23
CA GLU A 298 22.26 4.44 25.98
C GLU A 298 23.65 4.07 25.47
N ARG A 299 24.18 4.85 24.53
CA ARG A 299 25.53 4.62 23.99
C ARG A 299 26.62 4.74 25.05
N MET A 300 26.47 5.62 26.04
CA MET A 300 27.36 5.67 27.20
C MET A 300 27.28 4.37 28.02
N GLY A 301 26.06 3.90 28.34
CA GLY A 301 25.88 2.64 29.09
C GLY A 301 26.42 1.41 28.35
N GLU A 302 26.33 1.39 27.02
CA GLU A 302 26.89 0.32 26.18
C GLU A 302 28.42 0.27 26.23
N THR A 303 29.05 1.39 26.58
CA THR A 303 30.51 1.54 26.50
C THR A 303 31.16 1.44 27.89
N PHE A 304 30.54 2.06 28.90
CA PHE A 304 31.15 2.25 30.20
C PHE A 304 30.59 1.32 31.27
N LYS A 305 31.48 0.57 31.94
CA LYS A 305 31.15 -0.53 32.86
C LYS A 305 30.30 -0.13 34.07
N ASP A 306 30.50 1.06 34.59
CA ASP A 306 29.83 1.53 35.82
C ASP A 306 28.85 2.68 35.54
N PHE A 307 28.46 2.87 34.27
CA PHE A 307 27.53 3.91 33.88
C PHE A 307 26.08 3.41 33.93
N ASP A 308 25.32 3.86 34.94
CA ASP A 308 23.90 3.57 35.05
C ASP A 308 23.07 4.48 34.13
N ALA A 309 22.81 3.98 32.93
CA ALA A 309 22.04 4.69 31.92
C ALA A 309 20.58 4.99 32.34
N ASP A 310 19.93 4.12 33.13
CA ASP A 310 18.54 4.35 33.55
C ASP A 310 18.46 5.50 34.56
N THR A 311 19.32 5.45 35.58
CA THR A 311 19.43 6.54 36.55
C THR A 311 19.80 7.86 35.86
N TYR A 312 20.73 7.84 34.90
CA TYR A 312 21.12 9.05 34.18
C TYR A 312 19.97 9.62 33.33
N LYS A 313 19.21 8.77 32.60
CA LYS A 313 17.99 9.18 31.89
C LYS A 313 17.01 9.88 32.82
N ARG A 314 16.74 9.29 34.01
CA ARG A 314 15.82 9.86 35.01
C ARG A 314 16.30 11.22 35.50
N ILE A 315 17.59 11.36 35.78
CA ILE A 315 18.20 12.63 36.21
C ILE A 315 18.06 13.69 35.12
N VAL A 316 18.43 13.38 33.87
CA VAL A 316 18.41 14.33 32.76
C VAL A 316 16.99 14.75 32.42
N LEU A 317 16.06 13.81 32.25
CA LEU A 317 14.64 14.12 32.00
C LEU A 317 14.03 14.90 33.16
N GLY A 318 14.38 14.57 34.41
CA GLY A 318 13.92 15.28 35.60
C GLY A 318 14.40 16.73 35.69
N LYS A 319 15.47 17.11 35.00
CA LYS A 319 15.96 18.50 34.89
C LYS A 319 15.14 19.33 33.90
N ILE A 320 14.42 18.71 32.96
CA ILE A 320 13.61 19.42 31.96
C ILE A 320 12.29 19.88 32.61
N LYS A 321 12.30 21.05 33.24
CA LYS A 321 11.12 21.61 33.92
C LYS A 321 10.20 22.33 32.93
N GLY A 322 8.89 22.26 33.20
CA GLY A 322 7.87 22.98 32.42
C GLY A 322 7.58 22.38 31.04
N LYS A 323 8.13 21.21 30.71
CA LYS A 323 7.84 20.48 29.46
C LYS A 323 7.09 19.19 29.78
N PRO A 324 5.81 19.06 29.39
CA PRO A 324 5.00 17.90 29.78
C PRO A 324 5.54 16.59 29.20
N THR A 325 6.14 16.62 28.00
CA THR A 325 6.69 15.43 27.34
C THR A 325 7.80 14.77 28.15
N ALA A 326 8.70 15.53 28.79
CA ALA A 326 9.76 14.96 29.61
C ALA A 326 9.20 14.18 30.82
N GLY A 327 8.19 14.74 31.49
CA GLY A 327 7.50 14.09 32.60
C GLY A 327 6.72 12.85 32.17
N ALA A 328 6.08 12.90 31.00
CA ALA A 328 5.38 11.76 30.44
C ALA A 328 6.34 10.63 30.02
N ILE A 329 7.52 10.93 29.47
CA ILE A 329 8.55 9.92 29.18
C ILE A 329 9.02 9.25 30.48
N LEU A 330 9.26 10.01 31.55
CA LEU A 330 9.59 9.41 32.86
C LEU A 330 8.51 8.44 33.35
N ARG A 331 7.24 8.82 33.19
CA ARG A 331 6.11 7.95 33.55
C ARG A 331 6.08 6.68 32.71
N LEU A 332 6.33 6.77 31.41
CA LEU A 332 6.37 5.61 30.50
C LEU A 332 7.54 4.65 30.80
N MET A 333 8.67 5.18 31.30
CA MET A 333 9.78 4.34 31.77
C MET A 333 9.41 3.49 33.01
N GLU A 334 8.37 3.87 33.75
CA GLU A 334 7.87 3.13 34.93
C GLU A 334 6.65 2.26 34.59
N ASP A 335 5.72 2.83 33.84
CA ASP A 335 4.53 2.15 33.34
C ASP A 335 4.37 2.40 31.84
N PRO A 336 4.85 1.46 31.01
CA PRO A 336 4.77 1.55 29.55
C PRO A 336 3.34 1.71 29.01
N LYS A 337 2.33 1.33 29.80
CA LYS A 337 0.91 1.32 29.41
C LYS A 337 0.11 2.48 30.02
N ASP A 338 0.78 3.44 30.66
CA ASP A 338 0.11 4.64 31.15
C ASP A 338 -0.51 5.41 29.98
N ARG A 339 -1.84 5.41 29.92
CA ARG A 339 -2.57 5.95 28.77
C ARG A 339 -2.38 7.44 28.60
N HIS A 340 -2.33 8.19 29.70
CA HIS A 340 -2.20 9.64 29.65
C HIS A 340 -0.80 10.06 29.16
N ALA A 341 0.24 9.42 29.70
CA ALA A 341 1.61 9.65 29.27
C ALA A 341 1.80 9.27 27.79
N ASN A 342 1.20 8.17 27.35
CA ASN A 342 1.20 7.75 25.95
C ASN A 342 0.56 8.80 25.01
N THR A 343 -0.56 9.42 25.41
CA THR A 343 -1.15 10.55 24.67
C THR A 343 -0.18 11.73 24.57
N ILE A 344 0.43 12.15 25.68
CA ILE A 344 1.33 13.31 25.71
C ILE A 344 2.54 13.08 24.80
N VAL A 345 3.23 11.95 24.96
CA VAL A 345 4.45 11.66 24.21
C VAL A 345 4.12 11.40 22.73
N GLY A 346 3.05 10.66 22.45
CA GLY A 346 2.58 10.41 21.09
C GLY A 346 2.23 11.69 20.32
N ARG A 347 1.51 12.62 20.97
CA ARG A 347 1.18 13.94 20.38
C ARG A 347 2.43 14.72 20.04
N PHE A 348 3.40 14.78 20.97
CA PHE A 348 4.65 15.49 20.73
C PHE A 348 5.40 14.93 19.51
N PHE A 349 5.55 13.61 19.41
CA PHE A 349 6.26 13.03 18.27
C PHE A 349 5.51 13.18 16.95
N CYS A 350 4.20 12.96 16.89
CA CYS A 350 3.42 13.12 15.66
C CYS A 350 3.31 14.58 15.22
N PHE A 351 3.02 15.50 16.14
CA PHE A 351 2.60 16.86 15.78
C PHE A 351 3.67 17.93 15.92
N ASN A 352 4.71 17.71 16.74
CA ASN A 352 5.79 18.68 16.93
C ASN A 352 7.09 18.25 16.25
N MET A 353 7.36 16.94 16.22
CA MET A 353 8.57 16.38 15.62
C MET A 353 8.33 15.69 14.27
N GLU A 354 7.07 15.51 13.87
CA GLU A 354 6.66 14.85 12.63
C GLU A 354 7.17 13.40 12.50
N ARG A 355 7.45 12.76 13.65
CA ARG A 355 7.95 11.39 13.78
C ARG A 355 6.80 10.45 14.08
N TRP A 356 6.01 10.19 13.05
CA TRP A 356 4.85 9.30 13.09
C TRP A 356 5.20 7.87 13.50
N ASP A 357 6.37 7.38 13.07
CA ASP A 357 6.94 6.09 13.44
C ASP A 357 7.07 5.92 14.95
N LEU A 358 7.42 6.99 15.66
CA LEU A 358 7.53 7.00 17.12
C LEU A 358 6.19 7.32 17.79
N GLY A 359 5.43 8.27 17.26
CA GLY A 359 4.24 8.79 17.91
C GLY A 359 2.99 7.91 17.80
N LEU A 360 2.73 7.27 16.65
CA LEU A 360 1.54 6.45 16.44
C LEU A 360 1.43 5.26 17.40
N PRO A 361 2.51 4.49 17.68
CA PRO A 361 2.42 3.43 18.66
C PRO A 361 1.96 3.92 20.04
N MET A 362 2.45 5.09 20.46
CA MET A 362 2.06 5.70 21.74
C MET A 362 0.62 6.22 21.69
N LEU A 363 0.21 6.92 20.63
CA LEU A 363 -1.18 7.35 20.47
C LEU A 363 -2.16 6.19 20.47
N SER A 364 -1.79 5.04 19.90
CA SER A 364 -2.62 3.82 19.94
C SER A 364 -2.82 3.25 21.34
N LEU A 365 -2.01 3.66 22.32
CA LEU A 365 -2.19 3.31 23.74
C LEU A 365 -2.73 4.50 24.56
N GLY A 366 -3.05 5.62 23.91
CA GLY A 366 -3.47 6.87 24.54
C GLY A 366 -4.85 6.86 25.17
N ASP A 367 -5.12 7.89 25.99
CA ASP A 367 -6.43 8.21 26.57
C ASP A 367 -7.34 9.10 25.70
N ASP A 368 -6.78 9.85 24.74
CA ASP A 368 -7.56 10.64 23.78
C ASP A 368 -8.22 9.72 22.74
N ALA A 369 -9.55 9.69 22.72
CA ALA A 369 -10.31 8.75 21.91
C ALA A 369 -10.15 8.96 20.39
N ASP A 370 -10.04 10.22 19.93
CA ASP A 370 -9.92 10.53 18.50
C ASP A 370 -8.51 10.16 18.01
N LEU A 371 -7.48 10.49 18.78
CA LEU A 371 -6.08 10.14 18.47
C LEU A 371 -5.83 8.64 18.58
N HIS A 372 -6.38 7.98 19.61
CA HIS A 372 -6.31 6.54 19.77
C HIS A 372 -6.90 5.84 18.55
N LYS A 373 -8.11 6.24 18.13
CA LYS A 373 -8.76 5.68 16.95
C LYS A 373 -7.93 5.90 15.68
N ALA A 374 -7.44 7.12 15.46
CA ALA A 374 -6.64 7.45 14.28
C ALA A 374 -5.37 6.60 14.21
N ALA A 375 -4.66 6.48 15.33
CA ALA A 375 -3.44 5.69 15.44
C ALA A 375 -3.71 4.18 15.29
N GLU A 376 -4.76 3.64 15.92
CA GLU A 376 -5.16 2.25 15.76
C GLU A 376 -5.45 1.89 14.30
N MET A 377 -6.25 2.71 13.61
CA MET A 377 -6.56 2.46 12.19
C MET A 377 -5.29 2.45 11.35
N GLU A 378 -4.36 3.34 11.66
CA GLU A 378 -3.12 3.47 10.92
C GLU A 378 -2.11 2.34 11.18
N ILE A 379 -1.89 1.94 12.43
CA ILE A 379 -0.95 0.85 12.77
C ILE A 379 -1.44 -0.53 12.31
N ASN A 380 -2.74 -0.69 12.04
CA ASN A 380 -3.28 -1.88 11.39
C ASN A 380 -2.85 -2.00 9.92
N GLY A 381 -2.20 -0.97 9.36
CA GLY A 381 -1.63 -0.96 8.01
C GLY A 381 -2.66 -1.01 6.89
N PRO A 382 -3.52 0.02 6.72
CA PRO A 382 -4.55 0.09 5.68
C PRO A 382 -4.00 -0.15 4.27
N LYS A 383 -4.50 -1.18 3.57
CA LYS A 383 -4.03 -1.53 2.21
C LYS A 383 -5.06 -1.26 1.13
N ASP A 384 -6.32 -1.60 1.39
CA ASP A 384 -7.38 -1.34 0.42
C ASP A 384 -7.82 0.14 0.46
N PRO A 385 -8.30 0.70 -0.67
CA PRO A 385 -8.66 2.11 -0.74
C PRO A 385 -9.81 2.51 0.20
N GLY A 386 -10.67 1.58 0.61
CA GLY A 386 -11.74 1.83 1.55
C GLY A 386 -11.21 2.11 2.95
N GLU A 387 -10.29 1.26 3.43
CA GLU A 387 -9.58 1.44 4.71
C GLU A 387 -8.69 2.68 4.70
N GLN A 388 -7.96 2.92 3.60
CA GLN A 388 -7.12 4.11 3.46
C GLN A 388 -7.96 5.39 3.51
N ARG A 389 -9.08 5.44 2.79
CA ARG A 389 -10.02 6.56 2.88
C ARG A 389 -10.55 6.73 4.30
N ALA A 390 -10.98 5.66 4.95
CA ALA A 390 -11.52 5.73 6.30
C ALA A 390 -10.47 6.25 7.30
N THR A 391 -9.21 5.85 7.14
CA THR A 391 -8.08 6.35 7.94
C THR A 391 -7.84 7.84 7.67
N GLY A 392 -7.85 8.25 6.40
CA GLY A 392 -7.80 9.66 6.01
C GLY A 392 -8.95 10.49 6.58
N ASP A 393 -10.16 9.94 6.62
CA ASP A 393 -11.36 10.58 7.20
C ASP A 393 -11.19 10.89 8.68
N VAL A 394 -10.62 9.96 9.45
CA VAL A 394 -10.38 10.19 10.88
C VAL A 394 -9.33 11.30 11.10
N TRP A 395 -8.23 11.29 10.35
CA TRP A 395 -7.22 12.35 10.41
C TRP A 395 -7.75 13.71 9.96
N TYR A 396 -8.62 13.71 8.94
CA TYR A 396 -9.27 14.91 8.43
C TYR A 396 -10.17 15.54 9.49
N ASP A 397 -11.02 14.74 10.12
CA ASP A 397 -11.93 15.20 11.18
C ASP A 397 -11.16 15.67 12.42
N LEU A 398 -10.05 15.02 12.77
CA LEU A 398 -9.16 15.49 13.83
C LEU A 398 -8.59 16.88 13.52
N GLY A 399 -8.13 17.12 12.29
CA GLY A 399 -7.63 18.44 11.91
C GLY A 399 -8.71 19.51 11.90
N ARG A 400 -9.99 19.15 11.72
CA ARG A 400 -11.11 20.12 11.88
C ARG A 400 -11.33 20.54 13.32
N LYS A 401 -10.98 19.69 14.28
CA LYS A 401 -11.17 19.92 15.73
C LYS A 401 -9.95 20.57 16.40
N THR A 402 -8.81 20.61 15.72
CA THR A 402 -7.54 21.10 16.27
C THR A 402 -7.13 22.43 15.62
N SER A 403 -6.04 23.02 16.11
CA SER A 403 -5.49 24.27 15.59
C SER A 403 -3.95 24.22 15.59
N GLY A 404 -3.31 25.26 15.02
CA GLY A 404 -1.85 25.35 14.97
C GLY A 404 -1.20 24.17 14.25
N SER A 405 -0.05 23.70 14.78
CA SER A 405 0.71 22.59 14.21
C SER A 405 -0.07 21.28 14.17
N GLU A 406 -0.92 21.01 15.17
CA GLU A 406 -1.71 19.77 15.21
C GLU A 406 -2.68 19.68 14.05
N LYS A 407 -3.35 20.78 13.70
CA LYS A 407 -4.21 20.82 12.53
C LYS A 407 -3.42 20.58 11.25
N ILE A 408 -2.29 21.24 11.10
CA ILE A 408 -1.41 21.10 9.92
C ILE A 408 -0.98 19.64 9.77
N GLN A 409 -0.49 19.02 10.84
CA GLN A 409 0.00 17.64 10.81
C GLN A 409 -1.13 16.61 10.64
N ALA A 410 -2.28 16.81 11.29
CA ALA A 410 -3.44 15.95 11.10
C ALA A 410 -3.94 15.98 9.65
N TRP A 411 -4.04 17.17 9.04
CA TRP A 411 -4.43 17.29 7.64
C TRP A 411 -3.36 16.84 6.66
N THR A 412 -2.08 16.97 7.00
CA THR A 412 -0.98 16.37 6.23
C THR A 412 -1.10 14.84 6.22
N ARG A 413 -1.43 14.22 7.36
CA ARG A 413 -1.67 12.78 7.44
C ARG A 413 -2.93 12.35 6.70
N ALA A 414 -4.01 13.12 6.79
CA ALA A 414 -5.22 12.89 5.99
C ALA A 414 -4.92 12.90 4.49
N ARG A 415 -4.15 13.89 4.01
CA ARG A 415 -3.71 14.00 2.61
C ARG A 415 -2.93 12.77 2.16
N HIS A 416 -2.00 12.28 2.98
CA HIS A 416 -1.23 11.06 2.68
C HIS A 416 -2.15 9.87 2.41
N TRP A 417 -3.13 9.62 3.28
CA TRP A 417 -4.05 8.49 3.14
C TRP A 417 -5.02 8.63 1.98
N TYR A 418 -5.54 9.85 1.73
CA TYR A 418 -6.36 10.09 0.54
C TYR A 418 -5.57 9.93 -0.76
N ALA A 419 -4.31 10.35 -0.82
CA ALA A 419 -3.48 10.18 -2.01
C ALA A 419 -3.27 8.70 -2.36
N LEU A 420 -3.02 7.85 -1.36
CA LEU A 420 -2.93 6.39 -1.55
C LEU A 420 -4.26 5.79 -2.03
N ALA A 421 -5.39 6.23 -1.46
CA ALA A 421 -6.70 5.71 -1.82
C ALA A 421 -7.10 6.14 -3.25
N VAL A 422 -6.90 7.41 -3.62
CA VAL A 422 -7.25 7.97 -4.94
C VAL A 422 -6.48 7.30 -6.07
N ALA A 423 -5.26 6.83 -5.82
CA ALA A 423 -4.49 6.09 -6.81
C ALA A 423 -5.14 4.74 -7.22
N GLN A 424 -6.06 4.22 -6.40
CA GLN A 424 -6.67 2.90 -6.56
C GLN A 424 -8.16 2.96 -6.93
N VAL A 425 -8.78 4.15 -7.01
CA VAL A 425 -10.22 4.28 -7.27
C VAL A 425 -10.55 5.27 -8.39
N THR A 426 -11.72 5.08 -9.00
CA THR A 426 -12.27 5.94 -10.06
C THR A 426 -13.67 6.45 -9.71
N GLY A 427 -14.21 7.36 -10.51
CA GLY A 427 -15.60 7.82 -10.42
C GLY A 427 -15.92 8.60 -9.14
N VAL A 428 -17.11 8.39 -8.58
CA VAL A 428 -17.65 9.17 -7.46
C VAL A 428 -16.77 9.09 -6.21
N ASN A 429 -16.23 7.92 -5.89
CA ASN A 429 -15.37 7.74 -4.72
C ASN A 429 -14.09 8.58 -4.83
N LYS A 430 -13.49 8.65 -6.03
CA LYS A 430 -12.35 9.53 -6.30
C LYS A 430 -12.73 11.00 -6.12
N ALA A 431 -13.83 11.43 -6.73
CA ALA A 431 -14.29 12.83 -6.67
C ALA A 431 -14.57 13.32 -5.23
N MET A 432 -15.08 12.44 -4.35
CA MET A 432 -15.28 12.77 -2.94
C MET A 432 -13.96 13.05 -2.21
N MET A 433 -12.92 12.24 -2.47
CA MET A 433 -11.60 12.42 -1.85
C MET A 433 -10.85 13.61 -2.45
N ASP A 434 -10.94 13.82 -3.75
CA ASP A 434 -10.36 15.00 -4.43
C ASP A 434 -10.90 16.30 -3.82
N LYS A 435 -12.20 16.36 -3.49
CA LYS A 435 -12.79 17.52 -2.81
C LYS A 435 -12.20 17.77 -1.42
N LYS A 436 -11.91 16.71 -0.65
CA LYS A 436 -11.29 16.85 0.68
C LYS A 436 -9.82 17.27 0.56
N LEU A 437 -9.11 16.73 -0.42
CA LEU A 437 -7.75 17.14 -0.74
C LEU A 437 -7.69 18.62 -1.10
N ASP A 438 -8.63 19.13 -1.90
CA ASP A 438 -8.71 20.56 -2.24
C ASP A 438 -8.87 21.46 -1.00
N GLU A 439 -9.67 21.03 -0.02
CA GLU A 439 -9.87 21.75 1.24
C GLU A 439 -8.59 21.74 2.09
N ILE A 440 -7.96 20.57 2.23
CA ILE A 440 -6.68 20.42 2.93
C ILE A 440 -5.60 21.33 2.30
N ASP A 441 -5.50 21.30 0.97
CA ASP A 441 -4.53 22.06 0.17
C ASP A 441 -4.75 23.58 0.22
N THR A 442 -5.87 24.04 0.78
CA THR A 442 -6.12 25.46 1.03
C THR A 442 -5.54 25.92 2.36
N PHE A 443 -5.29 25.00 3.28
CA PHE A 443 -4.84 25.30 4.63
C PHE A 443 -3.39 24.91 4.88
N LEU A 444 -2.88 23.85 4.23
CA LEU A 444 -1.48 23.50 4.34
C LEU A 444 -0.60 24.60 3.73
N PRO A 445 0.46 25.05 4.43
CA PRO A 445 1.38 26.04 3.89
C PRO A 445 2.13 25.49 2.66
N GLU A 446 2.50 26.39 1.74
CA GLU A 446 3.21 26.05 0.49
C GLU A 446 4.56 25.35 0.74
N THR A 447 5.12 25.46 1.94
CA THR A 447 6.37 24.81 2.35
C THR A 447 6.22 23.30 2.61
N ILE A 448 4.99 22.77 2.76
CA ILE A 448 4.71 21.34 3.01
C ILE A 448 4.30 20.62 1.71
N ILE A 449 4.65 21.18 0.56
CA ILE A 449 4.31 20.62 -0.74
C ILE A 449 5.18 19.39 -1.05
N ASP A 450 4.54 18.22 -1.16
CA ASP A 450 5.11 17.07 -1.85
C ASP A 450 5.06 17.34 -3.37
N PHE A 451 6.20 17.82 -3.90
CA PHE A 451 6.34 18.19 -5.31
C PHE A 451 6.24 17.00 -6.27
N ASP A 452 6.42 15.77 -5.78
CA ASP A 452 6.36 14.55 -6.62
C ASP A 452 4.91 14.08 -6.82
N ASN A 453 4.00 14.49 -5.93
CA ASN A 453 2.58 14.13 -5.94
C ASN A 453 1.66 15.35 -5.77
N LEU A 454 1.81 16.32 -6.68
CA LEU A 454 0.98 17.53 -6.73
C LEU A 454 -0.42 17.25 -7.28
N THR A 455 -1.43 17.95 -6.75
CA THR A 455 -2.72 18.14 -7.43
C THR A 455 -2.62 19.30 -8.45
N PRO A 456 -3.45 19.35 -9.50
CA PRO A 456 -3.43 20.47 -10.46
C PRO A 456 -3.60 21.84 -9.78
N LYS A 457 -4.45 21.92 -8.76
CA LYS A 457 -4.67 23.16 -8.00
C LYS A 457 -3.48 23.57 -7.15
N GLN A 458 -2.78 22.62 -6.52
CA GLN A 458 -1.52 22.91 -5.83
C GLN A 458 -0.50 23.44 -6.82
N TRP A 459 -0.37 22.77 -7.97
CA TRP A 459 0.53 23.22 -9.02
C TRP A 459 0.21 24.64 -9.49
N ASP A 460 -1.08 25.01 -9.62
CA ASP A 460 -1.52 26.36 -9.98
C ASP A 460 -1.09 27.42 -8.96
N LYS A 461 -1.10 27.09 -7.66
CA LYS A 461 -0.68 28.01 -6.57
C LYS A 461 0.84 28.24 -6.52
N ILE A 462 1.65 27.29 -6.99
CA ILE A 462 3.12 27.43 -6.97
C ILE A 462 3.55 28.68 -7.72
N LYS A 463 4.30 29.55 -7.06
CA LYS A 463 4.92 30.73 -7.69
C LYS A 463 6.22 30.32 -8.37
N GLY A 464 6.22 30.32 -9.69
CA GLY A 464 7.39 29.99 -10.50
C GLY A 464 7.17 30.37 -11.96
N GLN A 465 8.24 30.40 -12.74
CA GLN A 465 8.17 30.65 -14.17
C GLN A 465 7.42 29.49 -14.83
N LEU A 466 6.24 29.78 -15.37
CA LEU A 466 5.50 28.83 -16.20
C LEU A 466 6.24 28.63 -17.52
N VAL A 467 6.58 27.38 -17.81
CA VAL A 467 7.16 26.96 -19.08
C VAL A 467 6.23 25.96 -19.74
N THR A 468 5.96 26.21 -21.01
CA THR A 468 5.02 25.44 -21.82
C THR A 468 5.78 24.99 -23.07
N VAL A 469 5.92 23.68 -23.27
CA VAL A 469 6.74 23.12 -24.35
C VAL A 469 5.95 22.16 -25.21
N PRO A 470 6.19 22.10 -26.54
CA PRO A 470 5.60 21.06 -27.38
C PRO A 470 6.03 19.66 -26.91
N SER A 471 5.13 18.69 -26.95
CA SER A 471 5.46 17.29 -26.60
C SER A 471 6.27 16.54 -27.67
N LYS A 472 6.35 17.09 -28.90
CA LYS A 472 6.95 16.46 -30.10
C LYS A 472 8.15 17.22 -30.64
N VAL A 473 9.10 17.50 -29.77
CA VAL A 473 10.38 18.13 -30.13
C VAL A 473 11.52 17.44 -29.42
N ASP A 474 12.70 17.45 -30.04
CA ASP A 474 13.88 16.80 -29.47
C ASP A 474 14.29 17.47 -28.14
N ARG A 475 14.16 18.80 -28.05
CA ARG A 475 14.25 19.59 -26.83
C ARG A 475 13.64 20.97 -27.03
N SER A 476 13.17 21.59 -25.96
CA SER A 476 12.74 22.99 -25.91
C SER A 476 13.62 23.79 -24.96
N ASN A 477 13.78 25.08 -25.26
CA ASN A 477 14.43 26.00 -24.35
C ASN A 477 13.54 26.15 -23.09
N GLY A 478 14.11 25.88 -21.90
CA GLY A 478 13.42 26.02 -20.61
C GLY A 478 13.23 27.46 -20.15
N GLY A 479 13.74 28.44 -20.89
CA GLY A 479 13.54 29.86 -20.62
C GLY A 479 14.41 30.44 -19.50
N MET A 480 15.41 29.70 -19.01
CA MET A 480 16.37 30.19 -18.02
C MET A 480 17.76 29.58 -18.19
N SER A 481 18.81 30.31 -17.83
CA SER A 481 20.17 29.77 -17.65
C SER A 481 20.46 29.59 -16.16
N ILE A 482 21.01 28.43 -15.80
CA ILE A 482 21.36 28.07 -14.43
C ILE A 482 22.86 28.29 -14.25
N THR A 483 23.27 29.02 -13.21
CA THR A 483 24.67 29.28 -12.87
C THR A 483 25.13 28.38 -11.72
N ALA A 484 26.46 28.27 -11.53
CA ALA A 484 27.02 27.53 -10.41
C ALA A 484 26.52 28.08 -9.06
N GLY A 485 25.92 27.21 -8.25
CA GLY A 485 25.31 27.55 -6.96
C GLY A 485 23.81 27.86 -7.00
N MET A 486 23.23 28.10 -8.19
CA MET A 486 21.79 28.31 -8.33
C MET A 486 21.05 26.96 -8.26
N ARG A 487 20.08 26.84 -7.34
CA ARG A 487 19.18 25.70 -7.24
C ARG A 487 17.82 26.05 -7.84
N VAL A 488 17.40 25.31 -8.85
CA VAL A 488 16.08 25.48 -9.47
C VAL A 488 15.30 24.19 -9.34
N ARG A 489 14.07 24.25 -8.83
CA ARG A 489 13.14 23.12 -8.87
C ARG A 489 12.31 23.19 -10.13
N ALA A 490 12.41 22.15 -10.96
CA ALA A 490 11.56 21.93 -12.11
C ALA A 490 10.37 21.06 -11.71
N ILE A 491 9.16 21.63 -11.83
CA ILE A 491 7.91 21.06 -11.31
C ILE A 491 6.94 20.88 -12.47
N PRO A 492 6.92 19.70 -13.11
CA PRO A 492 5.92 19.36 -14.12
C PRO A 492 4.49 19.52 -13.58
N HIS A 493 3.56 19.85 -14.47
CA HIS A 493 2.15 19.70 -14.16
C HIS A 493 1.84 18.23 -13.83
N PRO A 494 0.93 17.93 -12.88
CA PRO A 494 0.62 16.56 -12.48
C PRO A 494 0.29 15.62 -13.65
N ASP A 495 -0.54 16.08 -14.59
CA ASP A 495 -0.86 15.32 -15.83
C ASP A 495 0.35 15.02 -16.72
N ASP A 496 1.48 15.69 -16.52
CA ASP A 496 2.68 15.65 -17.36
C ASP A 496 3.93 15.15 -16.61
N LYS A 497 3.79 14.68 -15.36
CA LYS A 497 4.92 14.40 -14.44
C LYS A 497 5.97 13.45 -15.00
N ASP A 498 5.54 12.39 -15.69
CA ASP A 498 6.41 11.35 -16.24
C ASP A 498 6.76 11.57 -17.71
N LYS A 499 6.40 12.72 -18.27
CA LYS A 499 6.51 13.00 -19.72
C LYS A 499 7.73 13.82 -20.11
N MET A 500 8.60 14.21 -19.17
CA MET A 500 9.76 15.06 -19.47
C MET A 500 11.00 14.77 -18.61
N VAL A 501 12.16 15.20 -19.12
CA VAL A 501 13.44 15.28 -18.39
C VAL A 501 14.12 16.60 -18.69
N PHE A 502 15.14 16.92 -17.90
CA PHE A 502 15.84 18.19 -17.96
C PHE A 502 17.31 17.99 -18.29
N GLN A 503 17.92 18.98 -18.94
CA GLN A 503 19.36 19.02 -19.17
C GLN A 503 19.85 20.46 -19.02
N VAL A 504 20.97 20.66 -18.33
CA VAL A 504 21.57 21.99 -18.12
C VAL A 504 22.89 22.07 -18.85
N GLY A 505 23.01 23.02 -19.79
CA GLY A 505 24.18 23.16 -20.66
C GLY A 505 24.46 21.86 -21.43
N ASN A 506 25.69 21.36 -21.31
CA ASN A 506 26.13 20.08 -21.87
C ASN A 506 26.13 18.94 -20.83
N GLY A 507 25.49 19.14 -19.67
CA GLY A 507 25.41 18.15 -18.59
C GLY A 507 24.54 16.93 -18.94
N GLY A 508 24.46 15.97 -18.00
CA GLY A 508 23.60 14.79 -18.13
C GLY A 508 22.10 15.10 -18.00
N ARG A 509 21.25 14.14 -18.39
CA ARG A 509 19.80 14.21 -18.20
C ARG A 509 19.44 14.06 -16.72
N GLN A 510 18.54 14.89 -16.24
CA GLN A 510 18.06 14.95 -14.85
C GLN A 510 16.55 14.71 -14.82
N SER A 511 16.07 14.01 -13.80
CA SER A 511 14.64 13.85 -13.54
C SER A 511 14.01 15.18 -13.08
N PRO A 512 12.69 15.33 -13.17
CA PRO A 512 11.96 16.36 -12.44
C PRO A 512 12.36 16.44 -10.96
N GLY A 513 12.37 17.65 -10.40
CA GLY A 513 12.95 17.92 -9.08
C GLY A 513 13.95 19.08 -9.11
N ILE A 514 14.94 19.06 -8.20
CA ILE A 514 15.98 20.10 -8.18
C ILE A 514 16.98 19.82 -9.31
N VAL A 515 16.98 20.69 -10.31
CA VAL A 515 17.93 20.64 -11.43
C VAL A 515 19.11 21.55 -11.15
N THR A 516 20.32 21.04 -11.42
CA THR A 516 21.58 21.73 -11.14
C THR A 516 22.51 21.68 -12.35
N GLY A 517 23.46 22.61 -12.43
CA GLY A 517 24.45 22.65 -13.49
C GLY A 517 24.89 24.06 -13.83
N ASN A 518 25.57 24.21 -14.96
CA ASN A 518 26.00 25.51 -15.48
C ASN A 518 25.63 25.62 -16.97
N GLY A 519 24.80 26.59 -17.32
CA GLY A 519 24.36 26.88 -18.68
C GLY A 519 22.84 26.81 -18.88
N GLN A 520 22.43 26.78 -20.15
CA GLN A 520 21.03 26.84 -20.56
C GLN A 520 20.23 25.62 -20.08
N LEU A 521 19.08 25.83 -19.44
CA LEU A 521 18.14 24.74 -19.13
C LEU A 521 17.35 24.33 -20.38
N TRP A 522 17.32 23.03 -20.65
CA TRP A 522 16.58 22.38 -21.73
C TRP A 522 15.53 21.44 -21.15
N VAL A 523 14.33 21.46 -21.74
CA VAL A 523 13.23 20.52 -21.43
C VAL A 523 13.10 19.52 -22.56
N ILE A 524 13.13 18.23 -22.23
CA ILE A 524 13.19 17.12 -23.19
C ILE A 524 11.99 16.20 -22.94
N PRO A 525 11.00 16.14 -23.85
CA PRO A 525 9.89 15.20 -23.76
C PRO A 525 10.36 13.72 -23.76
N ARG A 526 9.70 12.86 -22.98
CA ARG A 526 9.92 11.40 -22.93
C ARG A 526 9.07 10.61 -23.93
N THR A 527 8.00 11.20 -24.48
CA THR A 527 7.11 10.49 -25.41
C THR A 527 7.78 10.22 -26.75
N SER A 528 7.73 8.96 -27.17
CA SER A 528 8.49 8.37 -28.27
C SER A 528 8.03 8.84 -29.66
N ARG A 529 9.02 9.26 -30.46
CA ARG A 529 9.09 9.28 -31.93
C ARG A 529 8.22 10.31 -32.69
N ARG A 530 8.90 11.00 -33.61
CA ARG A 530 8.37 11.86 -34.68
C ARG A 530 7.25 11.12 -35.44
N GLY A 531 6.07 11.74 -35.61
CA GLY A 531 5.14 11.38 -36.69
C GLY A 531 3.64 11.18 -36.39
N GLY A 532 3.16 11.19 -35.14
CA GLY A 532 1.70 11.06 -34.87
C GLY A 532 0.94 12.39 -34.93
N ALA A 533 -0.38 12.38 -35.16
CA ALA A 533 -1.23 13.58 -35.34
C ALA A 533 -1.62 14.35 -34.05
N ASP A 534 -1.10 13.94 -32.88
CA ASP A 534 -1.49 14.54 -31.60
C ASP A 534 -0.76 15.88 -31.28
N LYS A 535 -1.49 16.90 -30.81
CA LYS A 535 -1.01 18.28 -30.58
C LYS A 535 -0.71 18.59 -29.10
N GLY A 536 -0.27 17.59 -28.33
CA GLY A 536 -0.08 17.73 -26.87
C GLY A 536 1.00 18.76 -26.49
N VAL A 537 0.72 19.53 -25.44
CA VAL A 537 1.63 20.51 -24.84
C VAL A 537 1.95 20.05 -23.43
N LEU A 538 3.22 20.12 -23.03
CA LEU A 538 3.69 19.81 -21.69
C LEU A 538 3.87 21.10 -20.88
N ARG A 539 3.46 21.06 -19.61
CA ARG A 539 3.53 22.22 -18.71
C ARG A 539 4.46 21.94 -17.53
N LEU A 540 5.23 22.93 -17.12
CA LEU A 540 5.99 22.90 -15.89
C LEU A 540 6.15 24.30 -15.28
N LYS A 541 6.47 24.38 -13.99
CA LYS A 541 6.91 25.59 -13.31
C LYS A 541 8.35 25.45 -12.87
N LEU A 542 9.13 26.50 -13.06
CA LEU A 542 10.51 26.61 -12.57
C LEU A 542 10.54 27.55 -11.36
N VAL A 543 10.99 27.04 -10.22
CA VAL A 543 11.09 27.78 -8.96
C VAL A 543 12.56 27.90 -8.57
N VAL A 544 13.05 29.13 -8.41
CA VAL A 544 14.39 29.37 -7.87
C VAL A 544 14.32 29.23 -6.35
N LEU A 545 15.12 28.35 -5.78
CA LEU A 545 15.15 28.08 -4.34
C LEU A 545 16.11 29.05 -3.65
N GLY A 546 15.71 29.59 -2.50
CA GLY A 546 16.59 30.39 -1.64
C GLY A 546 17.62 29.54 -0.88
N GLU A 547 18.53 30.17 -0.12
CA GLU A 547 19.49 29.45 0.73
C GLU A 547 18.82 28.67 1.88
N ASP A 548 17.59 29.04 2.24
CA ASP A 548 16.80 28.45 3.34
C ASP A 548 15.70 27.44 2.87
N ASP A 549 15.56 27.18 1.56
CA ASP A 549 14.61 26.23 0.94
C ASP A 549 15.29 24.90 0.49
#